data_AF-A0A136KZP0-F1
#
_entry.id   AF-A0A136KZP0-F1
#
_cell.length_a   1.000
_cell.length_b   1.000
_cell.length_c   1.000
_cell.angle_alpha   90.00
_cell.angle_beta   90.00
_cell.angle_gamma   90.00
#
_symmetry.space_group_name_H-M   'P 1'
#
loop_
_entity.id
_entity.type
_entity.pdbx_description
1 polymer ?
#
loop_
_entity_poly.entity_id
_entity_poly.type
_entity_poly.pdbx_seq_one_letter_code
_entity_poly.pdbx_strand_id
1 'polypeptide(L)'
;MKRHRWWWALSVSAIAGAMIWALSPLLVGHSEPWDADGYFYVLALIIAGLLAGLLAPRPLWAHYVGALVGQLGYELVFLRVGPLFVLGAAFLLGYSLIFVVAAGLAARLHAPTRAPSVHV
;
A
#
# COMPACT_ATOMS: atom_id res chain seq x y z
N MET A 1 -10.38 0.37 23.69
CA MET A 1 -9.10 0.50 22.94
C MET A 1 -9.31 0.57 21.41
N LYS A 2 -10.17 1.45 20.86
CA LYS A 2 -10.51 1.48 19.41
C LYS A 2 -9.70 2.49 18.57
N ARG A 3 -9.02 3.46 19.20
CA ARG A 3 -8.47 4.66 18.54
C ARG A 3 -7.07 4.50 17.93
N HIS A 4 -6.35 3.39 18.19
CA HIS A 4 -4.96 3.20 17.71
C HIS A 4 -4.84 2.39 16.41
N ARG A 5 -5.89 1.67 16.00
CA ARG A 5 -5.79 0.70 14.90
C ARG A 5 -5.59 1.36 13.52
N TRP A 6 -6.12 2.57 13.33
CA TRP A 6 -5.97 3.29 12.07
C TRP A 6 -4.59 3.90 11.90
N TRP A 7 -3.97 4.42 12.99
CA TRP A 7 -2.58 4.86 12.96
C TRP A 7 -1.62 3.74 12.59
N TRP A 8 -1.87 2.53 13.11
CA TRP A 8 -1.09 1.35 12.76
C TRP A 8 -1.22 1.00 11.28
N ALA A 9 -2.44 0.86 10.75
CA ALA A 9 -2.68 0.56 9.34
C ALA A 9 -2.09 1.63 8.41
N LEU A 10 -2.24 2.91 8.78
CA LEU A 10 -1.66 4.03 8.05
C LEU A 10 -0.13 3.95 8.01
N SER A 11 0.51 3.74 9.17
CA SER A 11 1.98 3.71 9.28
C SER A 11 2.57 2.54 8.51
N VAL A 12 2.00 1.34 8.66
CA VAL A 12 2.45 0.14 7.93
C VAL A 12 2.33 0.36 6.42
N SER A 13 1.21 0.90 5.95
CA SER A 13 1.02 1.15 4.52
C SER A 13 1.88 2.28 3.97
N ALA A 14 2.15 3.32 4.76
CA ALA A 14 3.08 4.38 4.36
C ALA A 14 4.50 3.84 4.22
N ILE A 15 4.97 3.06 5.19
CA ILE A 15 6.29 2.43 5.10
C ILE A 15 6.34 1.47 3.91
N ALA A 16 5.34 0.62 3.73
CA ALA A 16 5.29 -0.32 2.61
C ALA A 16 5.27 0.39 1.25
N GLY A 17 4.48 1.46 1.11
CA GLY A 17 4.44 2.28 -0.10
C GLY A 17 5.77 2.94 -0.41
N ALA A 18 6.42 3.55 0.59
CA ALA A 18 7.75 4.14 0.43
C ALA A 18 8.81 3.08 0.08
N MET A 19 8.72 1.88 0.64
CA MET A 19 9.66 0.79 0.35
C MET A 19 9.59 0.28 -1.08
N ILE A 20 8.41 0.28 -1.73
CA ILE A 20 8.31 -0.06 -3.17
C ILE A 20 9.23 0.84 -4.00
N TRP A 21 9.21 2.14 -3.71
CA TRP A 21 10.03 3.12 -4.40
C TRP A 21 11.50 3.06 -3.99
N ALA A 22 11.79 2.93 -2.70
CA ALA A 22 13.16 2.84 -2.19
C ALA A 22 13.92 1.65 -2.76
N LEU A 23 13.23 0.52 -2.97
CA LEU A 23 13.83 -0.70 -3.50
C LEU A 23 13.85 -0.75 -5.03
N SER A 24 13.11 0.13 -5.72
CA SER A 24 13.01 0.12 -7.19
C SER A 24 14.38 0.22 -7.89
N PRO A 25 15.27 1.16 -7.54
CA PRO A 25 16.59 1.25 -8.20
C PRO A 25 17.42 -0.03 -8.06
N LEU A 26 17.31 -0.70 -6.91
CA LEU A 26 18.06 -1.91 -6.61
C LEU A 26 17.49 -3.14 -7.35
N LEU A 27 16.17 -3.24 -7.46
CA LEU A 27 15.50 -4.42 -8.00
C LEU A 27 15.32 -4.37 -9.52
N VAL A 28 15.07 -3.20 -10.07
CA VAL A 28 14.69 -3.03 -11.49
C VAL A 28 15.44 -1.90 -12.20
N GLY A 29 16.40 -1.24 -11.54
CA GLY A 29 17.26 -0.22 -12.15
C GLY A 29 16.60 1.13 -12.42
N HIS A 30 15.32 1.29 -12.07
CA HIS A 30 14.54 2.51 -12.30
C HIS A 30 14.24 3.23 -10.98
N SER A 31 14.30 4.57 -10.99
CA SER A 31 13.98 5.38 -9.80
C SER A 31 12.50 5.38 -9.50
N GLU A 32 11.68 5.50 -10.54
CA GLU A 32 10.23 5.39 -10.45
C GLU A 32 9.85 3.93 -10.78
N PRO A 33 9.15 3.21 -9.89
CA PRO A 33 8.88 1.79 -10.08
C PRO A 33 7.99 1.48 -11.29
N TRP A 34 7.18 2.45 -11.74
CA TRP A 34 6.35 2.31 -12.93
C TRP A 34 7.10 2.46 -14.25
N ASP A 35 8.34 2.98 -14.23
CA ASP A 35 9.17 3.04 -15.44
C ASP A 35 9.78 1.69 -15.78
N ALA A 36 9.79 0.76 -14.82
CA ALA A 36 10.30 -0.58 -15.04
C ALA A 36 9.41 -1.38 -16.01
N ASP A 37 10.04 -2.07 -16.94
CA ASP A 37 9.34 -2.94 -17.88
C ASP A 37 8.54 -4.05 -17.17
N GLY A 38 7.37 -4.38 -17.75
CA GLY A 38 6.54 -5.50 -17.31
C GLY A 38 5.64 -5.17 -16.11
N TYR A 39 5.50 -6.14 -15.20
CA TYR A 39 4.47 -6.10 -14.13
C TYR A 39 5.04 -5.76 -12.74
N PHE A 40 6.29 -5.31 -12.64
CA PHE A 40 6.98 -5.11 -11.37
C PHE A 40 6.17 -4.24 -10.40
N TYR A 41 5.77 -3.04 -10.82
CA TYR A 41 5.09 -2.11 -9.94
C TYR A 41 3.75 -2.64 -9.44
N VAL A 42 2.95 -3.25 -10.33
CA VAL A 42 1.68 -3.86 -9.97
C VAL A 42 1.87 -5.01 -8.97
N LEU A 43 2.84 -5.90 -9.21
CA LEU A 43 3.15 -7.00 -8.30
C LEU A 43 3.66 -6.49 -6.94
N ALA A 44 4.50 -5.46 -6.93
CA ALA A 44 4.99 -4.85 -5.71
C ALA A 44 3.84 -4.25 -4.88
N LEU A 45 2.91 -3.55 -5.52
CA LEU A 45 1.70 -3.03 -4.86
C LEU A 45 0.82 -4.14 -4.28
N ILE A 46 0.64 -5.25 -5.02
CA ILE A 46 -0.14 -6.40 -4.54
C ILE A 46 0.54 -7.03 -3.33
N ILE A 47 1.84 -7.35 -3.42
CA ILE A 47 2.59 -8.02 -2.35
C ILE A 47 2.61 -7.12 -1.10
N ALA A 48 2.97 -5.85 -1.26
CA ALA A 48 3.01 -4.89 -0.16
C ALA A 48 1.61 -4.67 0.46
N GLY A 49 0.57 -4.60 -0.36
CA GLY A 49 -0.82 -4.51 0.08
C GLY A 49 -1.24 -5.73 0.89
N LEU A 50 -0.99 -6.94 0.40
CA LEU A 50 -1.28 -8.19 1.11
C LEU A 50 -0.58 -8.22 2.48
N LEU A 51 0.72 -7.93 2.53
CA LEU A 51 1.49 -7.91 3.77
C LEU A 51 0.94 -6.86 4.75
N ALA A 52 0.64 -5.65 4.27
CA ALA A 52 0.05 -4.61 5.10
C ALA A 52 -1.33 -5.01 5.65
N GLY A 53 -2.18 -5.64 4.83
CA GLY A 53 -3.50 -6.13 5.24
C GLY A 53 -3.44 -7.30 6.23
N LEU A 54 -2.41 -8.15 6.16
CA LEU A 54 -2.16 -9.17 7.17
C LEU A 54 -1.73 -8.55 8.51
N LEU A 55 -0.81 -7.57 8.48
CA LEU A 55 -0.28 -6.93 9.68
C LEU A 55 -1.27 -5.95 10.34
N ALA A 56 -2.15 -5.33 9.56
CA ALA A 56 -3.07 -4.32 10.04
C ALA A 56 -4.45 -4.42 9.35
N PRO A 57 -5.27 -5.46 9.63
CA PRO A 57 -6.46 -5.78 8.82
C PRO A 57 -7.53 -4.70 8.67
N ARG A 58 -7.58 -3.72 9.58
CA ARG A 58 -8.56 -2.63 9.55
C ARG A 58 -8.00 -1.36 10.17
N PRO A 59 -8.49 -0.18 9.73
CA PRO A 59 -9.49 0.04 8.67
C PRO A 59 -8.86 0.18 7.28
N LEU A 60 -9.60 -0.21 6.22
CA LEU A 60 -9.07 -0.21 4.85
C LEU A 60 -8.76 1.18 4.30
N TRP A 61 -9.52 2.21 4.68
CA TRP A 61 -9.24 3.58 4.25
C TRP A 61 -7.84 4.05 4.69
N ALA A 62 -7.35 3.57 5.83
CA ALA A 62 -6.03 3.94 6.35
C ALA A 62 -4.91 3.33 5.50
N HIS A 63 -5.13 2.17 4.88
CA HIS A 63 -4.18 1.61 3.92
C HIS A 63 -4.07 2.45 2.65
N TYR A 64 -5.20 2.93 2.13
CA TYR A 64 -5.22 3.80 0.95
C TYR A 64 -4.47 5.11 1.22
N VAL A 65 -4.82 5.80 2.31
CA VAL A 65 -4.14 7.05 2.71
C VAL A 65 -2.67 6.81 3.01
N GLY A 66 -2.35 5.74 3.75
CA GLY A 66 -0.98 5.37 4.07
C GLY A 66 -0.16 5.12 2.81
N ALA A 67 -0.64 4.29 1.87
CA ALA A 67 0.06 3.99 0.62
C ALA A 67 0.31 5.25 -0.22
N LEU A 68 -0.66 6.17 -0.29
CA LEU A 68 -0.47 7.47 -0.96
C LEU A 68 0.61 8.31 -0.29
N VAL A 69 0.52 8.49 1.03
CA VAL A 69 1.48 9.29 1.79
C VAL A 69 2.89 8.70 1.70
N GLY A 70 3.01 7.37 1.73
CA GLY A 70 4.30 6.68 1.61
C GLY A 70 4.96 6.90 0.26
N GLN A 71 4.21 6.67 -0.82
CA GLN A 71 4.72 6.80 -2.18
C GLN A 71 5.02 8.25 -2.54
N LEU A 72 4.06 9.16 -2.35
CA LEU A 72 4.26 10.60 -2.59
C LEU A 72 5.34 11.18 -1.68
N GLY A 73 5.37 10.76 -0.41
CA GLY A 73 6.38 11.21 0.54
C GLY A 73 7.78 10.79 0.11
N TYR A 74 7.94 9.57 -0.40
CA TYR A 74 9.24 9.13 -0.92
C TYR A 74 9.65 9.96 -2.15
N GLU A 75 8.75 10.12 -3.12
CA GLU A 75 8.99 10.91 -4.33
C GLU A 75 9.39 12.36 -3.98
N LEU A 76 8.65 13.02 -3.10
CA LEU A 76 8.91 14.41 -2.70
C LEU A 76 10.21 14.61 -1.91
N VAL A 77 10.62 13.62 -1.12
CA VAL A 77 11.79 13.74 -0.22
C VAL A 77 13.08 13.28 -0.90
N PHE A 78 13.02 12.26 -1.75
CA PHE A 78 14.22 11.59 -2.27
C PHE A 78 14.41 11.72 -3.78
N LEU A 79 13.37 12.04 -4.54
CA LEU A 79 13.47 12.19 -6.00
C LEU A 79 13.43 13.65 -6.44
N ARG A 80 13.90 13.91 -7.66
CA ARG A 80 13.80 15.24 -8.28
C ARG A 80 12.42 15.40 -8.89
N VAL A 81 11.62 16.29 -8.32
CA VAL A 81 10.26 16.60 -8.80
C VAL A 81 10.32 17.18 -10.21
N GLY A 82 9.78 16.43 -11.18
CA GLY A 82 9.71 16.82 -12.58
C GLY A 82 8.43 17.58 -12.96
N PRO A 83 8.33 18.09 -14.20
CA PRO A 83 7.14 18.82 -14.68
C PRO A 83 5.88 17.95 -14.73
N LEU A 84 6.02 16.62 -14.78
CA LEU A 84 4.91 15.67 -14.81
C LEU A 84 4.46 15.21 -13.41
N PHE A 85 5.00 15.79 -12.34
CA PHE A 85 4.70 15.39 -10.96
C PHE A 85 3.19 15.33 -10.66
N VAL A 86 2.43 16.34 -11.08
CA VAL A 86 0.98 16.38 -10.83
C VAL A 86 0.26 15.22 -11.53
N LEU A 87 0.72 14.83 -12.72
CA LEU A 87 0.19 13.68 -13.44
C LEU A 87 0.59 12.37 -12.77
N GLY A 88 1.84 12.24 -12.32
CA GLY A 88 2.31 11.10 -11.52
C GLY A 88 1.51 10.92 -10.23
N ALA A 89 1.24 12.01 -9.51
CA ALA A 89 0.39 12.02 -8.33
C ALA A 89 -1.05 11.55 -8.64
N ALA A 90 -1.61 11.92 -9.80
CA ALA A 90 -2.92 11.43 -10.24
C ALA A 90 -2.89 9.92 -10.54
N PHE A 91 -1.83 9.41 -11.16
CA PHE A 91 -1.65 7.95 -11.36
C PHE A 91 -1.52 7.22 -10.02
N LEU A 92 -0.81 7.80 -9.05
CA LEU A 92 -0.68 7.24 -7.69
C LEU A 92 -2.03 7.05 -7.00
N LEU A 93 -3.02 7.93 -7.22
CA LEU A 93 -4.38 7.75 -6.74
C LEU A 93 -5.00 6.45 -7.26
N GLY A 94 -4.79 6.14 -8.54
CA GLY A 94 -5.26 4.93 -9.18
C GLY A 94 -4.50 3.67 -8.74
N TYR A 95 -3.17 3.71 -8.78
CA TYR A 95 -2.33 2.57 -8.38
C TYR A 95 -2.50 2.19 -6.90
N SER A 96 -2.74 3.17 -6.02
CA SER A 96 -3.02 2.90 -4.60
C SER A 96 -4.33 2.12 -4.39
N LEU A 97 -5.23 2.08 -5.38
CA LEU A 97 -6.41 1.20 -5.32
C LEU A 97 -6.01 -0.28 -5.38
N ILE A 98 -5.00 -0.63 -6.17
CA ILE A 98 -4.48 -2.01 -6.25
C ILE A 98 -3.97 -2.44 -4.87
N PHE A 99 -3.20 -1.57 -4.22
CA PHE A 99 -2.68 -1.79 -2.87
C PHE A 99 -3.81 -2.04 -1.86
N VAL A 100 -4.82 -1.16 -1.80
CA VAL A 100 -5.90 -1.30 -0.79
C VAL A 100 -6.81 -2.49 -1.08
N VAL A 101 -7.03 -2.85 -2.34
CA VAL A 101 -7.76 -4.08 -2.70
C VAL A 101 -7.00 -5.30 -2.20
N ALA A 102 -5.70 -5.38 -2.45
CA ALA A 102 -4.85 -6.45 -1.95
C ALA A 102 -4.87 -6.53 -0.41
N ALA A 103 -4.72 -5.40 0.28
CA ALA A 103 -4.83 -5.32 1.74
C ALA A 103 -6.21 -5.80 2.24
N GLY A 104 -7.28 -5.41 1.54
CA GLY A 104 -8.64 -5.84 1.84
C GLY A 104 -8.86 -7.34 1.69
N LEU A 105 -8.23 -7.98 0.69
CA LEU A 105 -8.27 -9.43 0.51
C LEU A 105 -7.55 -10.15 1.67
N ALA A 106 -6.34 -9.73 2.00
CA ALA A 106 -5.58 -10.28 3.13
C ALA A 106 -6.29 -10.09 4.48
N ALA A 107 -6.91 -8.94 4.69
CA ALA A 107 -7.64 -8.65 5.92
C ALA A 107 -8.83 -9.59 6.17
N ARG A 108 -9.42 -10.18 5.12
CA ARG A 108 -10.51 -11.17 5.26
C ARG A 108 -10.05 -12.47 5.90
N LEU A 109 -8.78 -12.82 5.75
CA LEU A 109 -8.19 -14.01 6.37
C LEU A 109 -8.13 -13.89 7.90
N HIS A 110 -8.22 -12.67 8.44
CA HIS A 110 -8.27 -12.37 9.87
C HIS A 110 -9.70 -12.27 10.45
N ALA A 111 -10.76 -12.50 9.66
CA ALA A 111 -12.10 -12.53 10.22
C ALA A 111 -12.21 -13.72 11.20
N PRO A 112 -12.58 -13.50 12.47
CA PRO A 112 -12.80 -14.62 13.39
C PRO A 112 -13.87 -15.51 12.76
N THR A 113 -13.54 -16.78 12.58
CA THR A 113 -14.50 -17.85 12.29
C THR A 113 -15.65 -17.66 13.28
N ARG A 114 -16.80 -17.19 12.80
CA ARG A 114 -18.03 -17.25 13.59
C ARG A 114 -18.27 -18.73 13.81
N ALA A 115 -17.97 -19.22 15.02
CA ALA A 115 -18.42 -20.52 15.44
C ALA A 115 -19.94 -20.58 15.17
N PRO A 116 -20.45 -21.63 14.50
CA PRO A 116 -21.88 -21.76 14.29
C PRO A 116 -22.55 -21.73 15.67
N SER A 117 -23.47 -20.78 15.86
CA SER A 117 -24.30 -20.73 17.05
C SER A 117 -25.18 -21.97 17.05
N VAL A 118 -24.77 -22.97 17.83
CA VAL A 118 -25.62 -24.12 18.16
C VAL A 118 -26.77 -23.56 18.99
N HIS A 119 -27.92 -23.39 18.36
CA HIS A 119 -29.17 -23.20 19.07
C HIS A 119 -29.56 -24.57 19.63
N VAL A 120 -29.45 -24.72 20.95
CA VAL A 120 -30.10 -25.79 21.73
C VAL A 120 -31.43 -25.27 22.23
#